data_AF-A0A0D1KN68-F1
#
_entry.id   AF-A0A0D1KN68-F1
#
_cell.length_a   1.000
_cell.length_b   1.000
_cell.length_c   1.000
_cell.angle_alpha   90.00
_cell.angle_beta   90.00
_cell.angle_gamma   90.00
#
_symmetry.space_group_name_H-M   'P 1'
#
loop_
_entity.id
_entity.type
_entity.pdbx_description
1 polymer ?
#
loop_
_entity_poly.entity_id
_entity_poly.type
_entity_poly.pdbx_seq_one_letter_code
_entity_poly.pdbx_strand_id
1 'polypeptide(L)'
;MIIDVPTPDEFHDAGVNQLYLAWKITMDAHDAWSIGVGASGDAEATDDYWRSVQPALSNAYSLIQQAMELGLKGRIARVSPYLLLGDPADWSPKAAKGATSFGELPSLEASKLVAVHNSVADPPLDPAFNTFWTAVRKDRNRIMHSAPRVTFTAGEVTRTILMAANALFCGDIMG
;
A
#
# COMPACT_ATOMS: atom_id res chain seq x y z
N MET A 1 7.87 22.57 18.77
CA MET A 1 6.53 21.93 18.88
C MET A 1 6.22 21.26 17.56
N ILE A 2 5.73 20.03 17.54
CA ILE A 2 5.36 19.36 16.29
C ILE A 2 3.93 19.78 15.93
N ILE A 3 3.72 20.20 14.68
CA ILE A 3 2.43 20.64 14.13
C ILE A 3 2.04 19.77 12.93
N ASP A 4 0.83 19.93 12.40
CA ASP A 4 0.28 19.15 11.27
C ASP A 4 0.36 17.63 11.48
N VAL A 5 0.08 17.20 12.72
CA VAL A 5 0.12 15.79 13.09
C VAL A 5 -1.05 15.06 12.42
N PRO A 6 -0.79 14.03 11.60
CA PRO A 6 -1.85 13.33 10.89
C PRO A 6 -2.72 12.52 11.86
N THR A 7 -3.99 12.44 11.52
CA THR A 7 -4.98 11.62 12.22
C THR A 7 -5.00 10.19 11.69
N PRO A 8 -5.48 9.22 12.48
CA PRO A 8 -5.67 7.85 12.02
C PRO A 8 -6.58 7.75 10.78
N ASP A 9 -7.62 8.58 10.73
CA ASP A 9 -8.65 8.51 9.70
C ASP A 9 -8.14 9.12 8.37
N GLU A 10 -7.28 10.14 8.41
CA GLU A 10 -6.60 10.65 7.21
C GLU A 10 -5.74 9.55 6.54
N PHE A 11 -5.06 8.71 7.32
CA PHE A 11 -4.34 7.56 6.79
C PHE A 11 -5.29 6.49 6.24
N HIS A 12 -6.38 6.21 6.94
CA HIS A 12 -7.38 5.24 6.51
C HIS A 12 -7.99 5.64 5.15
N ASP A 13 -8.52 6.86 5.06
CA ASP A 13 -9.18 7.39 3.85
C ASP A 13 -8.21 7.43 2.66
N ALA A 14 -6.98 7.89 2.89
CA ALA A 14 -5.95 7.87 1.87
C ALA A 14 -5.65 6.44 1.40
N GLY A 15 -5.58 5.47 2.32
CA GLY A 15 -5.34 4.06 2.02
C GLY A 15 -6.47 3.42 1.21
N VAL A 16 -7.72 3.67 1.60
CA VAL A 16 -8.91 3.22 0.85
C VAL A 16 -8.92 3.80 -0.55
N ASN A 17 -8.59 5.08 -0.71
CA ASN A 17 -8.51 5.71 -2.02
C ASN A 17 -7.40 5.07 -2.89
N GLN A 18 -6.25 4.69 -2.33
CA GLN A 18 -5.23 3.96 -3.09
C GLN A 18 -5.73 2.59 -3.57
N LEU A 19 -6.45 1.83 -2.73
CA LEU A 19 -7.06 0.56 -3.15
C LEU A 19 -8.13 0.76 -4.22
N TYR A 20 -8.94 1.82 -4.11
CA TYR A 20 -9.94 2.15 -5.12
C TYR A 20 -9.29 2.48 -6.47
N LEU A 21 -8.20 3.25 -6.48
CA LEU A 21 -7.45 3.52 -7.71
C LEU A 21 -6.84 2.25 -8.30
N ALA A 22 -6.26 1.38 -7.47
CA ALA A 22 -5.74 0.08 -7.91
C ALA A 22 -6.85 -0.79 -8.53
N TRP A 23 -8.03 -0.80 -7.90
CA TRP A 23 -9.21 -1.52 -8.37
C TRP A 23 -9.64 -1.04 -9.75
N LYS A 24 -9.82 0.27 -9.95
CA LYS A 24 -10.21 0.83 -11.25
C LYS A 24 -9.25 0.42 -12.36
N ILE A 25 -7.94 0.61 -12.15
CA ILE A 25 -6.92 0.26 -13.15
C ILE A 25 -6.99 -1.24 -13.49
N THR A 26 -7.19 -2.09 -12.49
CA THR A 26 -7.26 -3.54 -12.66
C THR A 26 -8.52 -3.96 -13.41
N MET A 27 -9.67 -3.36 -13.09
CA MET A 27 -10.94 -3.64 -13.76
C MET A 27 -10.97 -3.10 -15.19
N ASP A 28 -10.43 -1.90 -15.45
CA ASP A 28 -10.31 -1.36 -16.80
C ASP A 28 -9.49 -2.29 -17.71
N ALA A 29 -8.41 -2.88 -17.19
CA ALA A 29 -7.62 -3.90 -17.89
C ALA A 29 -8.36 -5.24 -18.03
N HIS A 30 -9.19 -5.62 -17.06
CA HIS A 30 -9.97 -6.84 -17.19
C HIS A 30 -11.11 -6.71 -18.22
N ASP A 31 -11.84 -5.59 -18.18
CA ASP A 31 -13.00 -5.32 -19.03
C ASP A 31 -12.59 -5.15 -20.49
N ALA A 32 -11.51 -4.41 -20.74
CA ALA A 32 -10.96 -4.26 -22.08
C ALA A 32 -10.50 -5.60 -22.69
N TRP A 33 -9.92 -6.48 -21.87
CA TRP A 33 -9.64 -7.85 -22.29
C TRP A 33 -10.93 -8.61 -22.60
N SER A 34 -11.90 -8.61 -21.67
CA SER A 34 -13.11 -9.41 -21.77
C SER A 34 -13.98 -9.05 -22.98
N ILE A 35 -14.15 -7.75 -23.26
CA ILE A 35 -15.01 -7.26 -24.34
C ILE A 35 -14.33 -7.37 -25.71
N GLY A 36 -13.02 -7.20 -25.76
CA GLY A 36 -12.26 -7.18 -27.01
C GLY A 36 -11.55 -8.50 -27.30
N VAL A 37 -10.38 -8.66 -26.68
CA VAL A 37 -9.38 -9.68 -27.04
C VAL A 37 -9.77 -11.08 -26.56
N GLY A 38 -10.31 -11.21 -25.36
CA GLY A 38 -10.78 -12.48 -24.80
C GLY A 38 -11.95 -13.09 -25.57
N ALA A 39 -12.73 -12.27 -26.27
CA ALA A 39 -13.84 -12.73 -27.11
C ALA A 39 -13.39 -13.31 -28.47
N SER A 40 -12.19 -12.98 -28.95
CA SER A 40 -11.70 -13.47 -30.25
C SER A 40 -11.13 -14.90 -30.19
N GLY A 41 -10.71 -15.35 -29.00
CA GLY A 41 -10.06 -16.66 -28.81
C GLY A 41 -8.64 -16.76 -29.38
N ASP A 42 -8.06 -15.65 -29.83
CA ASP A 42 -6.71 -15.60 -30.38
C ASP A 42 -5.66 -15.49 -29.27
N ALA A 43 -4.78 -16.49 -29.20
CA ALA A 43 -3.72 -16.58 -28.20
C ALA A 43 -2.64 -15.51 -28.38
N GLU A 44 -2.27 -15.18 -29.63
CA GLU A 44 -1.24 -14.17 -29.89
C GLU A 44 -1.74 -12.78 -29.53
N ALA A 45 -2.98 -12.45 -29.92
CA ALA A 45 -3.65 -11.22 -29.51
C ALA A 45 -3.79 -11.12 -27.98
N THR A 46 -4.04 -12.24 -27.30
CA THR A 46 -4.13 -12.31 -25.83
C THR A 46 -2.79 -12.00 -25.17
N ASP A 47 -1.71 -12.59 -25.64
CA ASP A 47 -0.36 -12.35 -25.10
C ASP A 47 0.09 -10.90 -25.33
N ASP A 48 -0.14 -10.35 -26.52
CA ASP A 48 0.17 -8.96 -26.84
C ASP A 48 -0.64 -7.99 -25.98
N TYR A 49 -1.93 -8.28 -25.77
CA TYR A 49 -2.77 -7.51 -24.88
C TYR A 49 -2.19 -7.50 -23.45
N TRP A 50 -1.96 -8.66 -22.85
CA TRP A 50 -1.47 -8.75 -21.48
C TRP A 50 -0.11 -8.09 -21.32
N ARG A 51 0.76 -8.19 -22.33
CA ARG A 51 2.05 -7.49 -22.37
C ARG A 51 1.87 -5.97 -22.40
N SER A 52 0.90 -5.46 -23.14
CA SER A 52 0.63 -4.02 -23.27
C SER A 52 0.13 -3.38 -21.97
N VAL A 53 -0.65 -4.10 -21.17
CA VAL A 53 -1.24 -3.58 -19.92
C VAL A 53 -0.37 -3.79 -18.67
N GLN A 54 0.76 -4.50 -18.78
CA GLN A 54 1.68 -4.70 -17.65
C GLN A 54 2.10 -3.42 -16.91
N PRO A 55 2.38 -2.27 -17.59
CA PRO A 55 2.67 -1.03 -16.89
C PRO A 55 1.51 -0.55 -16.00
N ALA A 56 0.27 -0.69 -16.48
CA ALA A 56 -0.92 -0.32 -15.72
C ALA A 56 -1.11 -1.26 -14.51
N LEU A 57 -1.00 -2.58 -14.71
CA LEU A 57 -1.10 -3.55 -13.61
C LEU A 57 0.02 -3.40 -12.58
N SER A 58 1.25 -3.07 -13.01
CA SER A 58 2.36 -2.79 -12.11
C SER A 58 2.13 -1.52 -11.27
N ASN A 59 1.50 -0.50 -11.86
CA ASN A 59 1.10 0.69 -11.13
C ASN A 59 -0.01 0.37 -10.12
N ALA A 60 -1.05 -0.38 -10.53
CA ALA A 60 -2.10 -0.85 -9.63
C ALA A 60 -1.50 -1.63 -8.44
N TYR A 61 -0.55 -2.54 -8.70
CA TYR A 61 0.12 -3.30 -7.65
C TYR A 61 0.92 -2.41 -6.69
N SER A 62 1.57 -1.37 -7.20
CA SER A 62 2.29 -0.39 -6.36
C SER A 62 1.34 0.41 -5.45
N LEU A 63 0.16 0.77 -5.95
CA LEU A 63 -0.89 1.44 -5.17
C LEU A 63 -1.41 0.55 -4.04
N ILE A 64 -1.49 -0.77 -4.22
CA ILE A 64 -1.84 -1.71 -3.14
C ILE A 64 -0.82 -1.63 -2.00
N GLN A 65 0.47 -1.63 -2.33
CA GLN A 65 1.52 -1.55 -1.31
C GLN A 65 1.48 -0.22 -0.55
N GLN A 66 1.22 0.88 -1.26
CA GLN A 66 1.03 2.20 -0.66
C GLN A 66 -0.20 2.23 0.25
N ALA A 67 -1.32 1.63 -0.19
CA ALA A 67 -2.50 1.47 0.65
C ALA A 67 -2.18 0.71 1.94
N MET A 68 -1.45 -0.41 1.83
CA MET A 68 -1.09 -1.22 3.00
C MET A 68 -0.21 -0.45 3.99
N GLU A 69 0.74 0.37 3.49
CA GLU A 69 1.52 1.28 4.34
C GLU A 69 0.62 2.27 5.09
N LEU A 70 -0.33 2.89 4.40
CA LEU A 70 -1.25 3.85 4.98
C LEU A 70 -2.17 3.20 6.02
N GLY A 71 -2.71 2.01 5.75
CA GLY A 71 -3.53 1.25 6.71
C GLY A 71 -2.77 0.91 8.00
N LEU A 72 -1.52 0.45 7.89
CA LEU A 72 -0.67 0.22 9.06
C LEU A 72 -0.36 1.50 9.82
N LYS A 73 -0.07 2.60 9.11
CA LYS A 73 0.18 3.91 9.71
C LYS A 73 -1.04 4.42 10.47
N GLY A 74 -2.25 4.29 9.91
CA GLY A 74 -3.49 4.69 10.58
C GLY A 74 -3.71 3.95 11.90
N ARG A 75 -3.50 2.63 11.91
CA ARG A 75 -3.60 1.81 13.13
C ARG A 75 -2.58 2.19 14.20
N ILE A 76 -1.32 2.42 13.82
CA ILE A 76 -0.28 2.89 14.76
C ILE A 76 -0.60 4.30 15.27
N ALA A 77 -1.04 5.20 14.38
CA ALA A 77 -1.39 6.58 14.74
C ALA A 77 -2.57 6.64 15.71
N ARG A 78 -3.47 5.64 15.69
CA ARG A 78 -4.58 5.53 16.65
C ARG A 78 -4.10 5.35 18.09
N VAL A 79 -2.94 4.71 18.27
CA VAL A 79 -2.25 4.65 19.57
C VAL A 79 -1.48 5.94 19.82
N SER A 80 -0.60 6.32 18.89
CA SER A 80 0.09 7.60 18.89
C SER A 80 0.72 7.87 17.52
N PRO A 81 0.42 9.01 16.87
CA PRO A 81 1.04 9.36 15.59
C PRO A 81 2.55 9.56 15.71
N TYR A 82 3.08 9.90 16.89
CA TYR A 82 4.52 10.07 17.11
C TYR A 82 5.31 8.76 17.01
N LEU A 83 4.67 7.59 17.11
CA LEU A 83 5.31 6.29 16.87
C LEU A 83 5.66 6.06 15.39
N LEU A 84 5.16 6.92 14.49
CA LEU A 84 5.51 6.92 13.08
C LEU A 84 6.73 7.77 12.76
N LEU A 85 7.33 8.44 13.75
CA LEU A 85 8.56 9.18 13.58
C LEU A 85 9.78 8.26 13.74
N GLY A 86 10.86 8.62 13.06
CA GLY A 86 12.19 8.02 13.22
C GLY A 86 12.88 8.47 14.51
N ASP A 87 14.16 8.13 14.62
CA ASP A 87 14.95 8.43 15.82
C ASP A 87 15.02 9.95 16.08
N PRO A 88 14.67 10.44 17.28
CA PRO A 88 14.85 11.83 17.67
C PRO A 88 16.27 12.38 17.50
N ALA A 89 17.29 11.53 17.54
CA ALA A 89 18.68 11.92 17.29
C ALA A 89 18.91 12.44 15.86
N ASP A 90 18.09 12.00 14.90
CA ASP A 90 18.19 12.41 13.49
C ASP A 90 17.35 13.67 13.18
N TRP A 91 16.64 14.22 14.16
CA TRP A 91 15.81 15.39 13.95
C TRP A 91 16.68 16.64 13.79
N SER A 92 16.38 17.45 12.77
CA SER A 92 17.15 18.66 12.48
C SER A 92 17.18 19.64 13.67
N PRO A 93 18.31 20.32 13.94
CA PRO A 93 18.38 21.39 14.95
C PRO A 93 17.39 22.54 14.70
N LYS A 94 16.86 22.70 13.48
CA LYS A 94 15.78 23.66 13.20
C LYS A 94 14.48 23.31 13.92
N ALA A 95 14.21 22.02 14.17
CA ALA A 95 13.05 21.58 14.93
C ALA A 95 13.11 22.00 16.40
N ALA A 96 14.30 22.24 16.94
CA ALA A 96 14.51 22.75 18.29
C ALA A 96 14.27 24.28 18.41
N LYS A 97 14.14 25.01 17.30
CA LYS A 97 14.05 26.48 17.28
C LYS A 97 12.65 27.03 16.96
N GLY A 98 11.64 26.17 16.80
CA GLY A 98 10.29 26.61 16.45
C GLY A 98 9.26 25.49 16.34
N ALA A 99 8.18 25.77 15.62
CA ALA A 99 7.24 24.74 15.18
C ALA A 99 7.82 24.00 13.96
N THR A 100 7.61 22.70 13.87
CA THR A 100 8.02 21.85 12.73
C THR A 100 6.88 20.94 12.36
N SER A 101 6.60 20.85 11.06
CA SER A 101 5.53 19.99 10.56
C SER A 101 5.91 18.52 10.73
N PHE A 102 4.95 17.68 11.08
CA PHE A 102 5.15 16.25 11.28
C PHE A 102 5.79 15.60 10.05
N GLY A 103 5.36 15.99 8.85
CA GLY A 103 5.86 15.45 7.58
C GLY A 103 7.29 15.85 7.22
N GLU A 104 7.88 16.83 7.93
CA GLU A 104 9.27 17.25 7.73
C GLU A 104 10.27 16.47 8.60
N LEU A 105 9.77 15.68 9.55
CA LEU A 105 10.59 14.86 10.42
C LEU A 105 10.88 13.49 9.77
N PRO A 106 12.04 12.87 10.09
CA PRO A 106 12.31 11.50 9.69
C PRO A 106 11.14 10.58 10.08
N SER A 107 10.73 9.72 9.16
CA SER A 107 9.61 8.79 9.37
C SER A 107 10.08 7.36 9.59
N LEU A 108 9.24 6.58 10.27
CA LEU A 108 9.43 5.16 10.48
C LEU A 108 9.49 4.44 9.12
N GLU A 109 10.54 3.65 8.93
CA GLU A 109 10.68 2.84 7.73
C GLU A 109 9.53 1.85 7.58
N ALA A 110 9.07 1.65 6.34
CA ALA A 110 8.02 0.68 6.06
C ALA A 110 8.36 -0.73 6.58
N SER A 111 9.64 -1.15 6.58
CA SER A 111 10.15 -2.44 7.14
C SER A 111 9.72 -2.68 8.58
N LYS A 112 9.55 -1.60 9.34
CA LYS A 112 9.30 -1.65 10.77
C LYS A 112 7.81 -1.56 11.12
N LEU A 113 6.93 -1.20 10.17
CA LEU A 113 5.51 -0.96 10.44
C LEU A 113 4.80 -2.16 11.08
N VAL A 114 5.01 -3.39 10.58
CA VAL A 114 4.38 -4.59 11.15
C VAL A 114 4.85 -4.85 12.59
N ALA A 115 6.16 -4.72 12.83
CA ALA A 115 6.74 -4.96 14.15
C ALA A 115 6.24 -3.91 15.16
N VAL A 116 6.26 -2.63 14.78
CA VAL A 116 5.74 -1.54 15.61
C VAL A 116 4.25 -1.73 15.88
N HIS A 117 3.44 -1.99 14.86
CA HIS A 117 2.00 -2.28 15.02
C HIS A 117 1.78 -3.39 16.06
N ASN A 118 2.41 -4.55 15.89
CA ASN A 118 2.23 -5.69 16.79
C ASN A 118 2.76 -5.46 18.21
N SER A 119 3.53 -4.39 18.43
CA SER A 119 4.05 -4.02 19.74
C SER A 119 3.13 -3.05 20.50
N VAL A 120 2.24 -2.35 19.79
CA VAL A 120 1.43 -1.25 20.37
C VAL A 120 -0.07 -1.36 20.12
N ALA A 121 -0.50 -2.13 19.12
CA ALA A 121 -1.90 -2.32 18.77
C ALA A 121 -2.39 -3.73 19.13
N ASP A 122 -3.64 -3.80 19.59
CA ASP A 122 -4.35 -5.04 19.91
C ASP A 122 -5.60 -5.16 19.01
N PRO A 123 -5.83 -6.30 18.34
CA PRO A 123 -4.96 -7.49 18.31
C PRO A 123 -3.71 -7.30 17.44
N PRO A 124 -2.64 -8.07 17.68
CA PRO A 124 -1.53 -8.16 16.74
C PRO A 124 -2.02 -8.72 15.40
N LEU A 125 -1.33 -8.36 14.32
CA LEU A 125 -1.60 -8.88 12.98
C LEU A 125 -1.32 -10.38 12.92
N ASP A 126 -2.16 -11.10 12.18
CA ASP A 126 -1.97 -12.52 11.89
C ASP A 126 -0.55 -12.77 11.32
N PRO A 127 0.20 -13.79 11.77
CA PRO A 127 1.49 -14.14 11.20
C PRO A 127 1.50 -14.28 9.67
N ALA A 128 0.40 -14.76 9.06
CA ALA A 128 0.24 -14.84 7.61
C ALA A 128 0.24 -13.46 6.93
N PHE A 129 -0.20 -12.42 7.63
CA PHE A 129 -0.14 -11.04 7.13
C PHE A 129 1.30 -10.59 6.91
N ASN A 130 2.25 -10.95 7.78
CA ASN A 130 3.65 -10.55 7.60
C ASN A 130 4.26 -11.17 6.33
N THR A 131 3.90 -12.42 6.03
CA THR A 131 4.28 -13.09 4.76
C THR A 131 3.69 -12.36 3.56
N PHE A 132 2.40 -12.03 3.62
CA PHE A 132 1.70 -11.27 2.57
C PHE A 132 2.32 -9.88 2.35
N TRP A 133 2.49 -9.11 3.41
CA TRP A 133 3.15 -7.80 3.42
C TRP A 133 4.54 -7.83 2.78
N THR A 134 5.35 -8.81 3.17
CA THR A 134 6.72 -8.97 2.67
C THR A 134 6.73 -9.30 1.18
N ALA A 135 5.82 -10.17 0.72
CA ALA A 135 5.68 -10.52 -0.69
C ALA A 135 5.31 -9.29 -1.53
N VAL A 136 4.26 -8.56 -1.15
CA VAL A 136 3.80 -7.35 -1.86
C VAL A 136 4.92 -6.30 -1.96
N ARG A 137 5.68 -6.10 -0.88
CA ARG A 137 6.82 -5.18 -0.89
C ARG A 137 7.97 -5.63 -1.77
N LYS A 138 8.29 -6.92 -1.76
CA LYS A 138 9.35 -7.47 -2.61
C LYS A 138 8.99 -7.27 -4.08
N ASP A 139 7.74 -7.50 -4.45
CA ASP A 139 7.28 -7.32 -5.83
C ASP A 139 7.21 -5.84 -6.22
N ARG A 140 6.75 -4.94 -5.34
CA ARG A 140 6.84 -3.49 -5.57
C ARG A 140 8.27 -3.02 -5.78
N ASN A 141 9.22 -3.51 -4.98
CA ASN A 141 10.63 -3.16 -5.14
C ASN A 141 11.19 -3.63 -6.49
N ARG A 142 10.79 -4.81 -6.97
CA ARG A 142 11.18 -5.29 -8.30
C ARG A 142 10.64 -4.41 -9.43
N ILE A 143 9.38 -3.96 -9.31
CA ILE A 143 8.76 -3.00 -10.24
C ILE A 143 9.58 -1.71 -10.28
N MET A 144 9.91 -1.14 -9.12
CA MET A 144 10.63 0.15 -9.03
C MET A 144 12.09 0.08 -9.51
N HIS A 145 12.77 -1.03 -9.26
CA HIS A 145 14.18 -1.19 -9.60
C HIS A 145 14.43 -1.76 -10.99
N SER A 146 13.40 -1.88 -11.84
CA SER A 146 13.51 -2.44 -13.20
C SER A 146 14.24 -3.80 -13.23
N ALA A 147 14.08 -4.60 -12.16
CA ALA A 147 14.55 -5.98 -12.11
C ALA A 147 13.76 -6.82 -13.14
N PRO A 148 14.03 -8.13 -13.35
CA PRO A 148 13.29 -8.94 -14.32
C PRO A 148 11.79 -8.68 -14.21
N ARG A 149 11.13 -8.35 -15.34
CA ARG A 149 9.75 -7.84 -15.34
C ARG A 149 8.86 -8.81 -14.57
N VAL A 150 8.40 -8.37 -13.40
CA VAL A 150 7.29 -9.05 -12.71
C VAL A 150 6.09 -8.83 -13.60
N THR A 151 5.44 -9.93 -13.98
CA THR A 151 4.19 -9.88 -14.72
C THR A 151 3.05 -10.18 -13.78
N PHE A 152 1.94 -9.49 -13.98
CA PHE A 152 0.74 -9.67 -13.20
C PHE A 152 -0.42 -9.97 -14.13
N THR A 153 -1.30 -10.84 -13.65
CA THR A 153 -2.65 -11.00 -14.19
C THR A 153 -3.61 -10.08 -13.44
N ALA A 154 -4.69 -9.65 -14.09
CA ALA A 154 -5.74 -8.90 -13.41
C ALA A 154 -6.32 -9.67 -12.20
N GLY A 155 -6.39 -11.00 -12.28
CA GLY A 155 -6.85 -11.86 -11.19
C GLY A 155 -5.93 -11.82 -9.96
N GLU A 156 -4.61 -11.85 -10.14
CA GLU A 156 -3.64 -11.71 -9.04
C GLU A 156 -3.73 -10.35 -8.37
N VAL A 157 -3.81 -9.27 -9.16
CA VAL A 157 -3.94 -7.90 -8.61
C VAL A 157 -5.25 -7.77 -7.86
N THR A 158 -6.37 -8.27 -8.42
CA THR A 158 -7.69 -8.27 -7.77
C THR A 158 -7.66 -9.01 -6.44
N ARG A 159 -7.10 -10.23 -6.40
CA ARG A 159 -6.96 -10.99 -5.14
C ARG A 159 -6.14 -10.22 -4.12
N THR A 160 -5.04 -9.60 -4.55
CA THR A 160 -4.16 -8.82 -3.66
C THR A 160 -4.88 -7.60 -3.08
N ILE A 161 -5.70 -6.90 -3.88
CA ILE A 161 -6.55 -5.79 -3.42
C ILE A 161 -7.51 -6.29 -2.32
N LEU A 162 -8.23 -7.38 -2.57
CA LEU A 162 -9.22 -7.92 -1.64
C LEU A 162 -8.57 -8.39 -0.32
N MET A 163 -7.40 -9.02 -0.41
CA MET A 163 -6.64 -9.42 0.78
C MET A 163 -6.16 -8.22 1.60
N ALA A 164 -5.67 -7.16 0.94
CA ALA A 164 -5.27 -5.92 1.61
C ALA A 164 -6.47 -5.21 2.27
N ALA A 165 -7.58 -5.08 1.55
CA ALA A 165 -8.83 -4.52 2.05
C ALA A 165 -9.30 -5.26 3.32
N ASN A 166 -9.39 -6.59 3.25
CA ASN A 166 -9.82 -7.42 4.36
C ASN A 166 -8.91 -7.29 5.58
N ALA A 167 -7.58 -7.30 5.37
CA ALA A 167 -6.64 -7.30 6.48
C ALA A 167 -6.54 -5.95 7.20
N LEU A 168 -6.66 -4.84 6.46
CA LEU A 168 -6.30 -3.51 6.96
C LEU A 168 -7.47 -2.53 7.07
N PHE A 169 -8.54 -2.73 6.31
CA PHE A 169 -9.61 -1.74 6.15
C PHE A 169 -11.01 -2.27 6.50
N CYS A 170 -11.22 -3.60 6.46
CA CYS A 170 -12.44 -4.22 6.96
C CYS A 170 -12.34 -4.40 8.49
N GLY A 171 -12.98 -3.53 9.27
CA GLY A 171 -13.04 -3.69 10.73
C GLY A 171 -13.30 -2.42 11.53
N ASP A 172 -13.05 -1.24 10.96
CA ASP A 172 -13.07 0.03 11.71
C ASP A 172 -14.45 0.75 11.71
N ILE A 173 -15.54 0.11 11.25
CA ILE A 173 -16.88 0.76 11.16
C ILE A 173 -17.68 0.68 12.48
N MET A 174 -17.09 0.24 13.60
CA MET A 174 -17.73 0.33 14.91
C MET A 174 -16.70 0.58 16.01
N GLY A 175 -16.67 1.83 16.48
CA GLY A 175 -15.96 2.30 17.66
C GLY A 175 -16.47 3.69 18.03
#